data_AF-A0A839TKB4-F1
#
_entry.id   AF-A0A839TKB4-F1
#
_cell.length_a   1.000
_cell.length_b   1.000
_cell.length_c   1.000
_cell.angle_alpha   90.00
_cell.angle_beta   90.00
_cell.angle_gamma   90.00
#
_symmetry.space_group_name_H-M   'P 1'
#
loop_
_entity.id
_entity.type
_entity.pdbx_description
1 polymer ?
#
loop_
_entity_poly.entity_id
_entity_poly.type
_entity_poly.pdbx_seq_one_letter_code
_entity_poly.pdbx_strand_id
1 'polypeptide(L)'
;MAKKGQVFSSYSLDTKRKAVHMRLQGMTKKEVAAALGIADIGRLKVWMRKYREYGESGLMDQRGRSRETLTIDRPLAEPVQH
;
A
#
# COMPACT_ATOMS: atom_id res chain seq x y z
N MET A 1 -22.97 -11.10 7.10
CA MET A 1 -22.29 -10.66 8.34
C MET A 1 -21.01 -9.95 7.96
N ALA A 2 -20.91 -8.64 8.17
CA ALA A 2 -19.65 -7.90 7.99
C ALA A 2 -19.00 -7.72 9.37
N LYS A 3 -17.79 -8.24 9.56
CA LYS A 3 -17.05 -8.10 10.82
C LYS A 3 -16.63 -6.64 11.01
N LYS A 4 -17.22 -5.98 12.00
CA LYS A 4 -16.88 -4.63 12.47
C LYS A 4 -15.42 -4.66 12.96
N GLY A 5 -14.52 -3.99 12.25
CA GLY A 5 -13.09 -3.94 12.60
C GLY A 5 -12.12 -4.11 11.43
N GLN A 6 -12.59 -4.34 10.19
CA GLN A 6 -11.69 -4.36 9.03
C GLN A 6 -11.19 -2.95 8.72
N VAL A 7 -10.02 -2.62 9.27
CA VAL A 7 -9.22 -1.46 8.85
C VAL A 7 -8.78 -1.69 7.41
N PHE A 8 -9.47 -1.04 6.48
CA PHE A 8 -8.97 -0.92 5.12
C PHE A 8 -7.80 0.05 5.15
N SER A 9 -6.58 -0.46 5.33
CA SER A 9 -5.37 0.33 5.04
C SER A 9 -5.43 0.73 3.57
N SER A 10 -5.84 1.98 3.35
CA SER A 10 -5.86 2.60 2.04
C SER A 10 -4.47 3.15 1.80
N TYR A 11 -3.72 2.50 0.90
CA TYR A 11 -2.41 2.99 0.51
C TYR A 11 -2.59 4.16 -0.45
N SER A 12 -1.94 5.28 -0.15
CA SER A 12 -1.92 6.45 -1.02
C SER A 12 -1.39 6.10 -2.41
N LEU A 13 -1.86 6.84 -3.42
CA LEU A 13 -1.38 6.66 -4.80
C LEU A 13 0.14 6.75 -4.90
N ASP A 14 0.75 7.64 -4.12
CA ASP A 14 2.21 7.77 -4.02
C ASP A 14 2.89 6.45 -3.60
N THR A 15 2.43 5.83 -2.52
CA THR A 15 2.95 4.54 -2.05
C THR A 15 2.81 3.45 -3.12
N LYS A 16 1.68 3.44 -3.84
CA LYS A 16 1.45 2.50 -4.94
C LYS A 16 2.42 2.73 -6.10
N ARG A 17 2.64 3.99 -6.49
CA ARG A 17 3.59 4.37 -7.56
C ARG A 17 5.02 4.01 -7.16
N LYS A 18 5.42 4.32 -5.94
CA LYS A 18 6.73 3.98 -5.38
C LYS A 18 6.94 2.46 -5.39
N ALA A 19 5.94 1.69 -4.99
CA ALA A 19 6.00 0.23 -5.01
C ALA A 19 6.19 -0.34 -6.43
N VAL A 20 5.45 0.19 -7.41
CA VAL A 20 5.61 -0.21 -8.82
C VAL A 20 6.98 0.21 -9.35
N HIS A 21 7.44 1.42 -9.03
CA HIS A 21 8.75 1.91 -9.46
C HIS A 21 9.90 1.04 -8.91
N MET A 22 9.86 0.66 -7.64
CA MET A 22 10.85 -0.24 -7.04
C MET A 22 10.84 -1.62 -7.70
N ARG A 23 9.66 -2.14 -8.06
CA ARG A 23 9.53 -3.37 -8.87
C ARG A 23 10.08 -3.17 -10.29
N LEU A 24 9.92 -1.96 -10.83
CA LEU A 24 10.60 -1.35 -11.98
C LEU A 24 12.10 -1.63 -11.99
N GLN A 25 12.72 -1.24 -10.88
CA GLN A 25 14.16 -1.31 -10.63
C GLN A 25 14.68 -2.73 -10.36
N GLY A 26 13.82 -3.76 -10.44
CA GLY A 26 14.21 -5.15 -10.21
C GLY A 26 14.12 -5.63 -8.77
N MET A 27 13.62 -4.81 -7.83
CA MET A 27 13.46 -5.23 -6.44
C MET A 27 12.42 -6.34 -6.30
N THR A 28 12.64 -7.23 -5.34
CA THR A 28 11.68 -8.29 -5.05
C THR A 28 10.45 -7.76 -4.32
N LYS A 29 9.34 -8.47 -4.43
CA LYS A 29 8.08 -8.09 -3.77
C LYS A 29 8.22 -7.96 -2.25
N LYS A 30 9.10 -8.77 -1.65
CA LYS A 30 9.37 -8.77 -0.21
C LYS A 30 10.14 -7.51 0.20
N GLU A 31 11.16 -7.13 -0.57
CA GLU A 31 11.94 -5.92 -0.32
C GLU A 31 11.08 -4.66 -0.48
N VAL A 32 10.26 -4.59 -1.54
CA VAL A 32 9.33 -3.48 -1.74
C VAL A 32 8.33 -3.38 -0.58
N ALA A 33 7.82 -4.52 -0.12
CA ALA A 33 6.89 -4.56 1.00
C ALA A 33 7.55 -4.10 2.31
N ALA A 34 8.78 -4.55 2.59
CA ALA A 34 9.54 -4.12 3.75
C ALA A 34 9.89 -2.62 3.69
N ALA A 35 10.35 -2.13 2.53
CA ALA A 35 10.75 -0.75 2.35
C ALA A 35 9.58 0.26 2.42
N LEU A 36 8.36 -0.18 2.11
CA LEU A 36 7.16 0.65 2.16
C LEU A 36 6.23 0.32 3.33
N GLY A 37 6.64 -0.57 4.25
CA GLY A 37 5.82 -0.99 5.38
C GLY A 37 4.51 -1.68 4.98
N ILE A 38 4.46 -2.30 3.78
CA ILE A 38 3.28 -2.97 3.27
C ILE A 38 3.18 -4.35 3.92
N ALA A 39 2.22 -4.53 4.82
CA ALA A 39 1.99 -5.82 5.48
C ALA A 39 1.49 -6.91 4.50
N ASP A 40 0.79 -6.52 3.43
CA ASP A 40 0.17 -7.46 2.49
C ASP A 40 0.83 -7.44 1.11
N ILE A 41 1.67 -8.44 0.84
CA ILE A 41 2.35 -8.63 -0.46
C ILE A 41 1.34 -8.94 -1.58
N GLY A 42 0.17 -9.47 -1.24
CA GLY A 42 -0.93 -9.74 -2.17
C GLY A 42 -1.37 -8.49 -2.93
N ARG A 43 -1.54 -7.37 -2.21
CA ARG A 43 -1.85 -6.04 -2.79
C ARG A 43 -0.83 -5.61 -3.83
N LEU A 44 0.45 -5.89 -3.64
CA LEU A 44 1.48 -5.54 -4.62
C LEU A 44 1.30 -6.29 -5.94
N LYS A 45 0.84 -7.56 -5.92
CA LYS A 45 0.48 -8.29 -7.15
C LYS A 45 -0.69 -7.62 -7.87
N VAL A 46 -1.70 -7.16 -7.13
CA VAL A 46 -2.87 -6.48 -7.71
C VAL A 46 -2.47 -5.17 -8.35
N TRP A 47 -1.65 -4.36 -7.68
CA TRP A 47 -1.13 -3.09 -8.22
C TRP A 47 -0.31 -3.31 -9.48
N MET A 48 0.59 -4.30 -9.48
CA MET A 48 1.37 -4.66 -10.67
C MET A 48 0.49 -5.12 -11.84
N ARG A 49 -0.60 -5.85 -11.56
CA ARG A 49 -1.55 -6.27 -12.59
C ARG A 49 -2.26 -5.07 -13.18
N LYS A 50 -2.83 -4.22 -12.32
CA LYS A 50 -3.51 -2.98 -12.71
C LYS A 50 -2.61 -2.02 -13.47
N TYR A 51 -1.35 -1.90 -13.07
CA TYR A 51 -0.35 -1.09 -13.76
C TYR A 51 -0.05 -1.63 -15.17
N ARG A 52 -0.01 -2.95 -15.36
CA ARG A 52 0.15 -3.55 -16.70
C ARG A 52 -1.08 -3.37 -17.58
N GLU A 53 -2.28 -3.38 -17.00
CA GLU A 53 -3.54 -3.27 -17.74
C GLU A 53 -3.89 -1.82 -18.10
N TYR A 54 -3.65 -0.86 -17.20
CA TYR A 54 -4.13 0.52 -17.32
C TYR A 54 -3.06 1.59 -17.04
N GLY A 55 -1.80 1.20 -16.85
CA GLY A 55 -0.74 2.12 -16.44
C GLY A 55 -0.97 2.72 -15.06
N GLU A 56 -0.50 3.95 -14.86
CA GLU A 56 -0.65 4.67 -13.59
C GLU A 56 -2.12 4.90 -13.20
N SER A 57 -2.99 5.08 -14.18
CA SER A 57 -4.45 5.23 -13.98
C SER A 57 -5.07 4.00 -13.30
N GLY A 58 -4.48 2.81 -13.47
CA GLY A 58 -4.92 1.58 -12.80
C GLY A 58 -4.61 1.53 -11.31
N LEU A 59 -3.65 2.33 -10.84
CA LEU A 59 -3.29 2.46 -9.41
C LEU A 59 -4.21 3.45 -8.69
N MET A 60 -4.84 4.36 -9.44
CA MET A 60 -5.87 5.27 -8.94
C MET A 60 -7.10 4.45 -8.56
N ASP A 61 -7.54 4.59 -7.31
CA ASP A 61 -8.69 3.85 -6.83
C ASP A 61 -9.97 4.43 -7.44
N GLN A 62 -10.58 3.69 -8.38
CA GLN A 62 -11.82 4.10 -9.05
C GLN A 62 -13.09 3.68 -8.27
N ARG A 63 -12.97 3.09 -7.07
CA ARG A 63 -14.15 2.77 -6.25
C ARG A 63 -14.55 4.03 -5.51
N GLY A 64 -15.45 4.79 -6.15
CA GLY A 64 -15.89 6.10 -5.73
C GLY A 64 -16.19 6.22 -4.23
N ARG A 65 -15.84 7.38 -3.68
CA ARG A 65 -16.44 8.01 -2.50
C ARG A 65 -16.84 7.03 -1.39
N SER A 66 -15.87 6.53 -0.63
CA SER A 66 -16.15 6.11 0.74
C SER A 66 -14.91 6.24 1.61
N ARG A 67 -14.93 7.32 2.40
CA ARG A 67 -14.34 7.49 3.72
C ARG A 67 -12.82 7.51 3.80
N GLU A 68 -12.30 8.73 3.74
CA GLU A 68 -11.36 9.28 4.73
C GLU A 68 -10.99 8.32 5.87
N THR A 69 -9.81 7.71 5.79
CA THR A 69 -9.11 7.17 6.95
C THR A 69 -7.63 7.52 6.83
N LEU A 70 -7.31 8.70 7.36
CA LEU A 70 -6.00 9.15 7.81
C LEU A 70 -5.42 8.15 8.81
N THR A 71 -4.55 7.22 8.40
CA THR A 71 -3.86 6.31 9.34
C THR A 71 -2.90 5.39 8.58
N ILE A 72 -1.58 5.28 8.81
CA ILE A 72 -0.69 5.67 9.90
C ILE A 72 0.73 5.63 9.32
N ASP A 73 1.43 6.76 9.27
CA ASP A 73 2.89 6.81 9.46
C ASP A 73 3.06 7.23 10.93
N ARG A 74 3.07 6.24 11.81
CA ARG A 74 3.41 6.43 13.23
C ARG A 74 4.37 5.30 13.56
N PRO A 75 5.67 5.59 13.70
CA PRO A 75 6.58 4.62 14.27
C PRO A 75 6.11 4.34 15.70
N LEU A 76 5.69 3.11 15.95
CA LEU A 76 5.53 2.58 17.30
C LEU A 76 6.92 2.30 17.86
N ALA A 77 7.17 2.87 19.03
CA ALA A 77 8.26 2.60 19.97
C ALA A 77 9.63 3.22 19.64
N GLU A 78 9.84 4.44 20.12
CA GLU A 78 11.12 4.72 20.78
C GLU A 78 11.02 4.20 22.23
N PRO A 79 11.94 3.32 22.68
CA PRO A 79 11.94 2.81 24.04
C PRO A 79 12.28 3.93 25.01
N VAL A 80 11.44 4.11 26.03
CA VAL A 80 11.77 4.87 27.23
C VAL A 80 13.08 4.34 27.82
N GLN A 81 14.04 5.24 28.01
CA GLN A 81 15.19 5.04 28.89
C GLN A 81 15.24 6.22 29.88
N HIS A 82 15.75 5.89 31.06
CA HIS A 82 15.43 6.37 32.41
C HIS A 82 15.91 7.77 32.78
#